data_AF-A0A395IAV4-F1
#
_entry.id   AF-A0A395IAV4-F1
#
_cell.length_a   1.000
_cell.length_b   1.000
_cell.length_c   1.000
_cell.angle_alpha   90.00
_cell.angle_beta   90.00
_cell.angle_gamma   90.00
#
_symmetry.space_group_name_H-M   'P 1'
#
loop_
_entity.id
_entity.type
_entity.pdbx_description
1 polymer ?
#
loop_
_entity_poly.entity_id
_entity_poly.type
_entity_poly.pdbx_seq_one_letter_code
_entity_poly.pdbx_strand_id
1 'polypeptide(L)'
;MVQLRKKRYRRADQSRGLSRFELNDHYGLEQQVLNLDFEPQTMWMNVGFWKNNPRSLPQACQALLEEVLREAGLDARSDDQHFSVLEVGCGCAEPARFLRQEFPATFDAYIGITLNACQADYAAKRLAADSQKSPTDGHAHQNHIYCADAANPSSWPEGLRNDLDQMLLSSHQKSGSTLWLLALDTLYHFAPDRKQILTYACQDMGASLMATDIIVPDGLSWLESMKLRLVFWGLQVPWKNVMTYDEYLRMLVECGYREDNITMTDITEYCFDGFDKFTAEHMERWEAMGGSSVIPRAVRMMGRLMGWWASSGVVREYIIVAKNV
;
A
#
# COMPACT_ATOMS: atom_id res chain seq x y z
N MET A 1 -38.54 14.31 -69.55
CA MET A 1 -39.36 13.20 -70.07
C MET A 1 -38.56 11.93 -69.81
N VAL A 2 -38.52 11.44 -68.56
CA VAL A 2 -39.28 10.25 -68.13
C VAL A 2 -39.95 10.53 -66.78
N GLN A 3 -41.28 10.60 -66.83
CA GLN A 3 -42.21 10.58 -65.72
C GLN A 3 -42.45 9.10 -65.33
N LEU A 4 -42.26 8.72 -64.06
CA LEU A 4 -43.26 8.65 -62.97
C LEU A 4 -43.68 7.19 -62.64
N ARG A 5 -43.46 6.86 -61.34
CA ARG A 5 -44.44 6.31 -60.36
C ARG A 5 -45.02 4.90 -60.61
N LYS A 6 -45.39 4.09 -59.62
CA LYS A 6 -45.42 4.05 -58.12
C LYS A 6 -45.97 2.65 -57.79
N LYS A 7 -45.61 1.98 -56.68
CA LYS A 7 -46.31 2.05 -55.37
C LYS A 7 -45.56 1.10 -54.40
N ARG A 8 -45.06 1.59 -53.26
CA ARG A 8 -45.60 1.48 -51.86
C ARG A 8 -45.72 0.02 -51.37
N TYR A 9 -45.01 -0.41 -50.33
CA TYR A 9 -45.30 -0.05 -48.93
C TYR A 9 -44.08 -0.15 -47.98
N ARG A 10 -44.05 0.73 -46.96
CA ARG A 10 -43.18 0.66 -45.78
C ARG A 10 -43.60 -0.50 -44.86
N ARG A 11 -42.64 -1.15 -44.22
CA ARG A 11 -42.62 -1.31 -42.76
C ARG A 11 -41.19 -1.16 -42.26
N ALA A 12 -41.00 -0.21 -41.35
CA ALA A 12 -39.91 -0.27 -40.41
C ALA A 12 -40.15 -1.50 -39.52
N ASP A 13 -39.12 -2.28 -39.26
CA ASP A 13 -39.05 -3.01 -38.02
C ASP A 13 -37.69 -2.78 -37.37
N GLN A 14 -37.77 -2.27 -36.17
CA GLN A 14 -36.67 -2.10 -35.24
C GLN A 14 -36.44 -3.48 -34.60
N SER A 15 -35.29 -4.08 -34.87
CA SER A 15 -34.68 -4.92 -33.84
C SER A 15 -33.17 -4.76 -33.90
N ARG A 16 -32.67 -4.01 -32.90
CA ARG A 16 -31.31 -4.10 -32.40
C ARG A 16 -31.07 -5.56 -32.00
N GLY A 17 -30.51 -6.35 -32.91
CA GLY A 17 -29.93 -7.64 -32.57
C GLY A 17 -28.52 -7.41 -32.05
N LEU A 18 -28.28 -7.82 -30.80
CA LEU A 18 -26.97 -7.89 -30.17
C LEU A 18 -25.91 -8.37 -31.17
N SER A 19 -24.75 -7.72 -31.14
CA SER A 19 -23.55 -8.18 -31.83
C SER A 19 -23.40 -9.68 -31.60
N ARG A 20 -23.36 -10.42 -32.72
CA ARG A 20 -23.12 -11.85 -32.77
C ARG A 20 -21.80 -12.12 -32.04
N PHE A 21 -21.88 -12.57 -30.79
CA PHE A 21 -20.74 -13.12 -30.07
C PHE A 21 -20.18 -14.25 -30.93
N GLU A 22 -18.93 -14.12 -31.35
CA GLU A 22 -18.23 -15.17 -32.08
C GLU A 22 -18.06 -16.37 -31.14
N LEU A 23 -18.88 -17.40 -31.37
CA LEU A 23 -19.05 -18.57 -30.52
C LEU A 23 -17.82 -19.48 -30.39
N ASN A 24 -16.69 -19.13 -31.01
CA ASN A 24 -15.48 -19.97 -31.01
C ASN A 24 -14.50 -19.66 -29.86
N ASP A 25 -14.77 -18.63 -29.04
CA ASP A 25 -13.97 -18.24 -27.87
C ASP A 25 -14.67 -18.55 -26.52
N HIS A 26 -15.78 -19.28 -26.52
CA HIS A 26 -16.64 -19.45 -25.33
C HIS A 26 -16.26 -20.58 -24.36
N TYR A 27 -15.15 -21.27 -24.61
CA TYR A 27 -14.61 -22.29 -23.72
C TYR A 27 -13.10 -22.10 -23.58
N GLY A 28 -12.69 -20.95 -23.07
CA GLY A 28 -11.40 -20.85 -22.39
C GLY A 28 -11.44 -21.66 -21.08
N LEU A 29 -10.63 -21.25 -20.12
CA LEU A 29 -10.66 -21.83 -18.77
C LEU A 29 -11.46 -20.95 -17.79
N GLU A 30 -12.50 -20.25 -18.25
CA GLU A 30 -13.26 -19.31 -17.43
C GLU A 30 -13.94 -19.98 -16.23
N GLN A 31 -14.29 -21.27 -16.31
CA GLN A 31 -14.78 -22.06 -15.16
C GLN A 31 -13.80 -22.11 -13.99
N GLN A 32 -12.52 -21.76 -14.19
CA GLN A 32 -11.59 -21.56 -13.07
C GLN A 32 -12.14 -20.53 -12.09
N VAL A 33 -12.85 -19.48 -12.56
CA VAL A 33 -13.46 -18.46 -11.68
C VAL A 33 -14.45 -19.07 -10.68
N LEU A 34 -15.14 -20.15 -11.05
CA LEU A 34 -16.09 -20.85 -10.19
C LEU A 34 -15.39 -21.72 -9.13
N ASN A 35 -14.11 -22.01 -9.34
CA ASN A 35 -13.27 -22.83 -8.45
C ASN A 35 -12.21 -21.98 -7.73
N LEU A 36 -12.22 -20.65 -7.90
CA LEU A 36 -11.38 -19.76 -7.15
C LEU A 36 -11.82 -19.77 -5.69
N ASP A 37 -10.84 -19.87 -4.80
CA ASP A 37 -11.04 -19.54 -3.41
C ASP A 37 -11.19 -18.02 -3.29
N PHE A 38 -12.38 -17.56 -2.91
CA PHE A 38 -12.67 -16.14 -2.70
C PHE A 38 -12.26 -15.65 -1.31
N GLU A 39 -11.66 -16.52 -0.49
CA GLU A 39 -11.03 -16.18 0.78
C GLU A 39 -9.50 -16.19 0.63
N PRO A 40 -8.89 -15.18 -0.01
CA PRO A 40 -7.46 -15.17 -0.24
C PRO A 40 -6.70 -15.21 1.09
N GLN A 41 -5.66 -16.04 1.14
CA GLN A 41 -4.80 -16.20 2.32
C GLN A 41 -4.03 -14.93 2.69
N THR A 42 -3.92 -13.97 1.76
CA THR A 42 -3.25 -12.68 1.97
C THR A 42 -3.66 -11.71 0.86
N MET A 43 -3.64 -10.42 1.21
CA MET A 43 -3.89 -9.29 0.32
C MET A 43 -2.69 -8.34 0.28
N TRP A 44 -1.48 -8.85 0.56
CA TRP A 44 -0.25 -8.07 0.52
C TRP A 44 -0.06 -7.39 -0.84
N MET A 45 0.14 -6.07 -0.81
CA MET A 45 0.38 -5.27 -2.00
C MET A 45 1.24 -4.06 -1.62
N ASN A 46 2.51 -4.13 -1.95
CA ASN A 46 3.48 -3.04 -1.98
C ASN A 46 4.57 -3.43 -3.00
N VAL A 47 5.66 -2.67 -3.12
CA VAL A 47 6.73 -2.99 -4.08
C VAL A 47 7.49 -4.28 -3.74
N GLY A 48 7.53 -4.64 -2.46
CA GLY A 48 8.24 -5.80 -1.91
C GLY A 48 9.76 -5.61 -1.83
N PHE A 49 10.37 -6.39 -0.96
CA PHE A 49 11.82 -6.50 -0.79
C PHE A 49 12.30 -7.86 -1.30
N TRP A 50 12.96 -7.85 -2.44
CA TRP A 50 13.31 -9.02 -3.26
C TRP A 50 14.72 -9.57 -2.97
N LYS A 51 15.35 -9.11 -1.89
CA LYS A 51 16.61 -9.66 -1.40
C LYS A 51 16.42 -11.14 -1.05
N ASN A 52 17.42 -11.97 -1.38
CA ASN A 52 17.40 -13.42 -1.18
C ASN A 52 16.32 -14.20 -1.97
N ASN A 53 15.78 -13.61 -3.04
CA ASN A 53 14.87 -14.27 -4.00
C ASN A 53 13.60 -14.87 -3.36
N PRO A 54 12.70 -14.05 -2.77
CA PRO A 54 11.40 -14.53 -2.31
C PRO A 54 10.62 -15.16 -3.47
N ARG A 55 9.79 -16.16 -3.17
CA ARG A 55 9.09 -16.97 -4.19
C ARG A 55 7.72 -16.40 -4.57
N SER A 56 7.25 -15.39 -3.86
CA SER A 56 5.95 -14.77 -4.06
C SER A 56 5.94 -13.30 -3.64
N LEU A 57 5.00 -12.52 -4.18
CA LEU A 57 4.80 -11.13 -3.77
C LEU A 57 4.52 -11.01 -2.25
N PRO A 58 3.65 -11.81 -1.63
CA PRO A 58 3.47 -11.76 -0.17
C PRO A 58 4.75 -11.94 0.63
N GLN A 59 5.64 -12.85 0.20
CA GLN A 59 6.94 -13.03 0.86
C GLN A 59 7.82 -11.78 0.69
N ALA A 60 7.84 -11.16 -0.49
CA ALA A 60 8.58 -9.93 -0.71
C ALA A 60 8.00 -8.76 0.11
N CYS A 61 6.68 -8.62 0.17
CA CYS A 61 6.01 -7.58 0.96
C CYS A 61 6.27 -7.74 2.46
N GLN A 62 6.22 -8.97 2.96
CA GLN A 62 6.57 -9.29 4.35
C GLN A 62 8.04 -8.97 4.63
N ALA A 63 8.97 -9.38 3.74
CA ALA A 63 10.39 -9.08 3.88
C ALA A 63 10.66 -7.57 3.91
N LEU A 64 9.87 -6.77 3.19
CA LEU A 64 9.95 -5.31 3.25
C LEU A 64 9.55 -4.78 4.63
N LEU A 65 8.43 -5.26 5.19
CA LEU A 65 8.02 -4.89 6.55
C LEU A 65 9.07 -5.31 7.59
N GLU A 66 9.61 -6.53 7.48
CA GLU A 66 10.68 -7.02 8.36
C GLU A 66 11.91 -6.11 8.30
N GLU A 67 12.31 -5.67 7.10
CA GLU A 67 13.42 -4.74 6.91
C GLU A 67 13.14 -3.37 7.54
N VAL A 68 11.92 -2.86 7.40
CA VAL A 68 11.49 -1.60 8.04
C VAL A 68 11.53 -1.71 9.57
N LEU A 69 11.00 -2.80 10.14
CA LEU A 69 11.04 -3.05 11.59
C LEU A 69 12.48 -3.17 12.10
N ARG A 70 13.35 -3.83 11.34
CA ARG A 70 14.78 -3.98 11.65
C ARG A 70 15.49 -2.63 11.67
N GLU A 71 15.27 -1.75 10.70
CA GLU A 71 15.80 -0.39 10.67
C GLU A 71 15.23 0.48 11.81
N ALA A 72 13.95 0.26 12.17
CA ALA A 72 13.34 0.87 13.36
C ALA A 72 13.97 0.37 14.68
N GLY A 73 14.69 -0.75 14.64
CA GLY A 73 15.28 -1.41 15.82
C GLY A 73 14.26 -2.21 16.63
N LEU A 74 13.17 -2.65 16.00
CA LEU A 74 12.18 -3.53 16.59
C LEU A 74 12.56 -4.98 16.26
N ASP A 75 13.10 -5.69 17.25
CA ASP A 75 13.48 -7.10 17.12
C ASP A 75 12.49 -7.98 17.90
N ALA A 76 11.92 -8.97 17.23
CA ALA A 76 11.00 -9.95 17.82
C ALA A 76 11.63 -10.76 18.96
N ARG A 77 12.97 -10.80 19.04
CA ARG A 77 13.72 -11.47 20.11
C ARG A 77 13.88 -10.61 21.36
N SER A 78 13.53 -9.32 21.28
CA SER A 78 13.56 -8.42 22.42
C SER A 78 12.21 -8.49 23.12
N ASP A 79 12.18 -9.08 24.31
CA ASP A 79 10.95 -9.21 25.10
C ASP A 79 10.60 -7.92 25.88
N ASP A 80 11.49 -6.93 25.91
CA ASP A 80 11.35 -5.75 26.77
C ASP A 80 10.81 -4.51 26.02
N GLN A 81 10.83 -4.52 24.68
CA GLN A 81 10.50 -3.34 23.88
C GLN A 81 9.07 -3.41 23.37
N HIS A 82 8.14 -2.93 24.17
CA HIS A 82 6.74 -2.83 23.78
C HIS A 82 6.49 -1.74 22.74
N PHE A 83 5.53 -1.98 21.85
CA PHE A 83 5.16 -0.98 20.86
C PHE A 83 3.71 -1.11 20.38
N SER A 84 3.16 0.03 19.95
CA SER A 84 1.88 0.15 19.27
C SER A 84 2.06 0.80 17.91
N VAL A 85 1.15 0.52 16.98
CA VAL A 85 1.22 1.02 15.60
C VAL A 85 -0.06 1.73 15.20
N LEU A 86 0.10 2.96 14.69
CA LEU A 86 -0.88 3.60 13.83
C LEU A 86 -0.40 3.46 12.38
N GLU A 87 -1.06 2.61 11.60
CA GLU A 87 -0.76 2.45 10.18
C GLU A 87 -1.67 3.33 9.33
N VAL A 88 -1.07 4.16 8.49
CA VAL A 88 -1.79 4.99 7.52
C VAL A 88 -1.65 4.39 6.12
N GLY A 89 -2.74 4.38 5.36
CA GLY A 89 -2.78 3.67 4.08
C GLY A 89 -2.80 2.15 4.25
N CYS A 90 -3.41 1.63 5.32
CA CYS A 90 -3.22 0.24 5.74
C CYS A 90 -3.76 -0.83 4.78
N GLY A 91 -4.51 -0.45 3.74
CA GLY A 91 -5.13 -1.38 2.81
C GLY A 91 -5.92 -2.47 3.53
N CYS A 92 -5.51 -3.72 3.37
CA CYS A 92 -6.13 -4.88 4.02
C CYS A 92 -5.51 -5.26 5.39
N ALA A 93 -4.66 -4.41 5.97
CA ALA A 93 -4.01 -4.54 7.27
C ALA A 93 -3.19 -5.84 7.45
N GLU A 94 -2.45 -6.25 6.41
CA GLU A 94 -1.54 -7.40 6.50
C GLU A 94 -0.40 -7.19 7.52
N PRO A 95 0.19 -5.99 7.68
CA PRO A 95 1.16 -5.76 8.75
C PRO A 95 0.61 -6.09 10.14
N ALA A 96 -0.64 -5.75 10.44
CA ALA A 96 -1.26 -6.06 11.73
C ALA A 96 -1.27 -7.57 12.03
N ARG A 97 -1.57 -8.40 11.02
CA ARG A 97 -1.57 -9.87 11.16
C ARG A 97 -0.18 -10.40 11.42
N PHE A 98 0.80 -9.90 10.66
CA PHE A 98 2.20 -10.27 10.81
C PHE A 98 2.73 -9.90 12.21
N LEU A 99 2.51 -8.66 12.64
CA LEU A 99 2.99 -8.16 13.93
C LEU A 99 2.44 -8.96 15.12
N ARG A 100 1.16 -9.34 15.10
CA ARG A 100 0.59 -10.19 16.16
C ARG A 100 1.22 -11.57 16.23
N GLN A 101 1.56 -12.14 15.08
CA GLN A 101 2.12 -13.48 15.01
C GLN A 101 3.58 -13.48 15.47
N GLU A 102 4.37 -12.49 15.01
CA GLU A 102 5.81 -12.47 15.24
C GLU A 102 6.22 -11.72 16.51
N PHE A 103 5.38 -10.82 17.03
CA PHE A 103 5.64 -10.03 18.24
C PHE A 103 4.54 -10.21 19.31
N PRO A 104 4.12 -11.44 19.67
CA PRO A 104 2.98 -11.66 20.56
C PRO A 104 3.19 -11.12 21.98
N ALA A 105 4.45 -11.03 22.43
CA ALA A 105 4.78 -10.53 23.76
C ALA A 105 4.88 -8.99 23.82
N THR A 106 5.30 -8.34 22.73
CA THR A 106 5.68 -6.92 22.74
C THR A 106 4.75 -6.01 21.93
N PHE A 107 3.97 -6.54 21.00
CA PHE A 107 3.01 -5.76 20.23
C PHE A 107 1.72 -5.52 21.00
N ASP A 108 1.47 -4.27 21.40
CA ASP A 108 0.37 -3.92 22.31
C ASP A 108 -0.94 -3.65 21.55
N ALA A 109 -0.91 -2.75 20.56
CA ALA A 109 -2.11 -2.27 19.87
C ALA A 109 -1.86 -1.82 18.43
N TYR A 110 -2.93 -1.83 17.64
CA TYR A 110 -2.92 -1.44 16.23
C TYR A 110 -4.16 -0.60 15.87
N ILE A 111 -3.93 0.51 15.17
CA ILE A 111 -4.98 1.26 14.48
C ILE A 111 -4.58 1.37 13.01
N GLY A 112 -5.46 0.91 12.10
CA GLY A 112 -5.26 1.05 10.66
C GLY A 112 -6.21 2.07 10.06
N ILE A 113 -5.71 2.96 9.22
CA ILE A 113 -6.50 3.95 8.48
C ILE A 113 -6.35 3.70 6.98
N THR A 114 -7.46 3.58 6.27
CA THR A 114 -7.51 3.59 4.80
C THR A 114 -8.64 4.48 4.30
N LEU A 115 -8.48 5.09 3.11
CA LEU A 115 -9.54 5.85 2.46
C LEU A 115 -10.60 4.96 1.79
N ASN A 116 -10.33 3.66 1.65
CA ASN A 116 -11.20 2.74 0.94
C ASN A 116 -12.08 1.94 1.93
N ALA A 117 -13.38 2.21 1.92
CA ALA A 117 -14.35 1.55 2.81
C ALA A 117 -14.40 0.02 2.64
N CYS A 118 -14.23 -0.51 1.42
CA CYS A 118 -14.20 -1.96 1.19
C CYS A 118 -12.96 -2.60 1.80
N GLN A 119 -11.80 -1.95 1.69
CA GLN A 119 -10.57 -2.43 2.33
C GLN A 119 -10.70 -2.38 3.85
N ALA A 120 -11.26 -1.30 4.40
CA ALA A 120 -11.49 -1.15 5.83
C ALA A 120 -12.41 -2.26 6.38
N ASP A 121 -13.56 -2.49 5.74
CA ASP A 121 -14.52 -3.53 6.14
C ASP A 121 -13.91 -4.94 6.02
N TYR A 122 -13.20 -5.21 4.93
CA TYR A 122 -12.50 -6.49 4.73
C TYR A 122 -11.45 -6.73 5.82
N ALA A 123 -10.57 -5.76 6.06
CA ALA A 123 -9.52 -5.83 7.09
C ALA A 123 -10.13 -6.03 8.49
N ALA A 124 -11.16 -5.25 8.85
CA ALA A 124 -11.81 -5.35 10.16
C ALA A 124 -12.39 -6.75 10.40
N LYS A 125 -13.16 -7.29 9.43
CA LYS A 125 -13.73 -8.64 9.51
C LYS A 125 -12.65 -9.71 9.65
N ARG A 126 -11.58 -9.59 8.87
CA ARG A 126 -10.49 -10.56 8.86
C ARG A 126 -9.71 -10.56 10.17
N LEU A 127 -9.36 -9.38 10.70
CA LEU A 127 -8.68 -9.26 11.98
C LEU A 127 -9.54 -9.75 13.15
N ALA A 128 -10.86 -9.54 13.11
CA ALA A 128 -11.79 -10.07 14.11
C ALA A 128 -11.86 -11.61 14.08
N ALA A 129 -11.86 -12.20 12.88
CA ALA A 129 -11.86 -13.66 12.70
C ALA A 129 -10.55 -14.29 13.20
N ASP A 130 -9.40 -13.64 13.00
CA ASP A 130 -8.11 -14.11 13.51
C ASP A 130 -8.08 -14.12 15.05
N SER A 131 -8.63 -13.08 15.70
CA SER A 131 -8.71 -13.00 17.16
C SER A 131 -9.60 -14.08 17.79
N GLN A 132 -10.58 -14.60 17.06
CA GLN A 132 -11.42 -15.72 17.54
C GLN A 132 -10.71 -17.08 17.45
N LYS A 133 -9.75 -17.24 16.53
CA LYS A 133 -9.03 -18.51 16.30
C LYS A 133 -7.86 -18.70 17.28
N SER A 134 -7.30 -17.61 17.80
CA SER A 134 -6.16 -17.62 18.70
C SER A 134 -6.56 -16.99 20.04
N PRO A 135 -7.13 -17.75 20.99
CA PRO A 135 -7.27 -17.29 22.36
C PRO A 135 -5.87 -17.23 22.99
N THR A 136 -5.14 -16.15 22.74
CA THR A 136 -3.86 -15.90 23.43
C THR A 136 -4.13 -15.65 24.90
N ASP A 137 -3.26 -16.20 25.75
CA ASP A 137 -3.29 -16.04 27.20
C ASP A 137 -3.24 -14.54 27.58
N GLY A 138 -4.38 -13.98 27.99
CA GLY A 138 -4.47 -12.77 28.82
C GLY A 138 -4.27 -11.41 28.15
N HIS A 139 -3.63 -11.30 26.98
CA HIS A 139 -3.39 -10.03 26.30
C HIS A 139 -4.23 -9.89 25.02
N ALA A 140 -5.42 -9.30 25.17
CA ALA A 140 -6.24 -8.95 24.02
C ALA A 140 -5.58 -7.78 23.27
N HIS A 141 -4.91 -8.07 22.15
CA HIS A 141 -4.42 -7.01 21.26
C HIS A 141 -5.60 -6.16 20.78
N GLN A 142 -5.56 -4.86 21.05
CA GLN A 142 -6.58 -3.93 20.58
C GLN A 142 -6.32 -3.60 19.12
N ASN A 143 -7.31 -3.83 18.26
CA ASN A 143 -7.15 -3.64 16.82
C ASN A 143 -8.37 -2.98 16.24
N HIS A 144 -8.17 -1.79 15.68
CA HIS A 144 -9.24 -1.00 15.09
C HIS A 144 -8.87 -0.62 13.66
N ILE A 145 -9.85 -0.68 12.76
CA ILE A 145 -9.69 -0.27 11.37
C ILE A 145 -10.72 0.81 11.07
N TYR A 146 -10.25 1.88 10.47
CA TYR A 146 -11.06 3.05 10.17
C TYR A 146 -10.99 3.41 8.68
N CYS A 147 -12.16 3.71 8.11
CA CYS A 147 -12.27 4.37 6.83
C CYS A 147 -12.21 5.89 7.06
N ALA A 148 -11.04 6.51 6.94
CA ALA A 148 -10.82 7.93 7.21
C ALA A 148 -9.67 8.49 6.37
N ASP A 149 -9.59 9.82 6.30
CA ASP A 149 -8.49 10.51 5.63
C ASP A 149 -7.28 10.66 6.56
N ALA A 150 -6.28 9.81 6.37
CA ALA A 150 -5.04 9.86 7.12
C ALA A 150 -4.25 11.16 6.89
N ALA A 151 -4.41 11.83 5.73
CA ALA A 151 -3.71 13.08 5.44
C ALA A 151 -4.28 14.27 6.24
N ASN A 152 -5.47 14.11 6.84
CA ASN A 152 -6.14 15.16 7.58
C ASN A 152 -6.62 14.67 8.97
N PRO A 153 -5.73 14.64 9.98
CA PRO A 153 -6.09 14.24 11.35
C PRO A 153 -7.26 15.02 11.96
N SER A 154 -7.41 16.29 11.59
CA SER A 154 -8.51 17.13 12.06
C SER A 154 -9.90 16.66 11.60
N SER A 155 -9.96 15.81 10.56
CA SER A 155 -11.20 15.24 10.03
C SER A 155 -11.59 13.90 10.65
N TRP A 156 -10.75 13.31 11.49
CA TRP A 156 -10.98 11.95 11.99
C TRP A 156 -12.24 11.84 12.84
N PRO A 157 -12.99 10.72 12.71
CA PRO A 157 -14.20 10.50 13.49
C PRO A 157 -13.88 10.34 14.98
N GLU A 158 -14.85 10.62 15.83
CA GLU A 158 -14.71 10.56 17.29
C GLU A 158 -14.23 9.19 17.79
N GLY A 159 -14.74 8.10 17.21
CA GLY A 159 -14.29 6.74 17.56
C GLY A 159 -12.79 6.53 17.35
N LEU A 160 -12.24 7.00 16.23
CA LEU A 160 -10.81 6.90 15.95
C LEU A 160 -10.00 7.70 16.97
N ARG A 161 -10.43 8.92 17.28
CA ARG A 161 -9.74 9.77 18.28
C ARG A 161 -9.75 9.12 19.66
N ASN A 162 -10.89 8.59 20.09
CA ASN A 162 -11.02 7.94 21.39
C ASN A 162 -10.15 6.68 21.50
N ASP A 163 -10.02 5.89 20.44
CA ASP A 163 -9.15 4.71 20.43
C ASP A 163 -7.66 5.11 20.40
N LEU A 164 -7.33 6.16 19.66
CA LEU A 164 -5.98 6.71 19.65
C LEU A 164 -5.60 7.29 21.02
N ASP A 165 -6.49 8.03 21.67
CA ASP A 165 -6.27 8.55 23.02
C ASP A 165 -6.04 7.41 24.02
N GLN A 166 -6.79 6.31 23.91
CA GLN A 166 -6.56 5.11 24.72
C GLN A 166 -5.19 4.45 24.44
N MET A 167 -4.79 4.37 23.17
CA MET A 167 -3.48 3.87 22.75
C MET A 167 -2.33 4.74 23.28
N LEU A 168 -2.49 6.07 23.25
CA LEU A 168 -1.51 7.01 23.79
C LEU A 168 -1.40 6.87 25.31
N LEU A 169 -2.53 6.81 26.02
CA LEU A 169 -2.56 6.61 27.47
C LEU A 169 -1.89 5.30 27.90
N SER A 170 -2.13 4.21 27.18
CA SER A 170 -1.50 2.92 27.48
C SER A 170 0.01 2.93 27.22
N SER A 171 0.45 3.54 26.12
CA SER A 171 1.88 3.72 25.80
C SER A 171 2.61 4.54 26.87
N HIS A 172 1.98 5.59 27.41
CA HIS A 172 2.58 6.42 28.46
C HIS A 172 2.64 5.74 29.83
N GLN A 173 1.68 4.89 30.16
CA GLN A 173 1.66 4.16 31.43
C GLN A 173 2.68 3.02 31.47
N LYS A 174 2.92 2.38 30.32
CA LYS A 174 3.83 1.26 30.19
C LYS A 174 5.24 1.77 29.88
N SER A 175 6.07 1.87 30.92
CA SER A 175 7.45 2.32 30.78
C SER A 175 8.18 1.52 29.70
N GLY A 176 8.69 2.21 28.67
CA GLY A 176 9.36 1.59 27.53
C GLY A 176 8.48 1.26 26.32
N SER A 177 7.16 1.45 26.39
CA SER A 177 6.27 1.27 25.22
C SER A 177 6.38 2.46 24.26
N THR A 178 6.57 2.17 22.97
CA THR A 178 6.75 3.18 21.92
C THR A 178 5.58 3.17 20.93
N LEU A 179 5.15 4.36 20.50
CA LEU A 179 4.15 4.50 19.45
C LEU A 179 4.84 4.76 18.10
N TRP A 180 4.40 4.05 17.07
CA TRP A 180 4.92 4.20 15.71
C TRP A 180 3.82 4.56 14.72
N LEU A 181 4.10 5.55 13.87
CA LEU A 181 3.39 5.76 12.62
C LEU A 181 4.03 4.85 11.56
N LEU A 182 3.27 3.89 11.04
CA LEU A 182 3.66 3.02 9.94
C LEU A 182 3.04 3.51 8.63
N ALA A 183 3.84 3.60 7.56
CA ALA A 183 3.34 3.97 6.24
C ALA A 183 4.13 3.28 5.13
N LEU A 184 3.57 2.23 4.52
CA LEU A 184 4.21 1.49 3.44
C LEU A 184 3.68 1.96 2.08
N ASP A 185 4.57 2.49 1.24
CA ASP A 185 4.30 2.93 -0.15
C ASP A 185 3.03 3.78 -0.30
N THR A 186 2.82 4.76 0.60
CA THR A 186 1.52 5.46 0.72
C THR A 186 1.60 6.96 0.88
N LEU A 187 2.60 7.50 1.59
CA LEU A 187 2.64 8.92 1.95
C LEU A 187 2.74 9.85 0.72
N TYR A 188 3.31 9.37 -0.38
CA TYR A 188 3.35 10.10 -1.64
C TYR A 188 1.98 10.30 -2.31
N HIS A 189 0.96 9.54 -1.93
CA HIS A 189 -0.41 9.72 -2.40
C HIS A 189 -1.21 10.79 -1.63
N PHE A 190 -0.70 11.31 -0.51
CA PHE A 190 -1.50 12.13 0.42
C PHE A 190 -1.84 13.50 -0.16
N ALA A 191 -3.06 13.98 0.10
CA ALA A 191 -3.52 15.31 -0.31
C ALA A 191 -3.93 16.14 0.92
N PRO A 192 -3.45 17.39 1.07
CA PRO A 192 -2.59 18.11 0.14
C PRO A 192 -1.16 17.57 0.09
N ASP A 193 -0.62 17.07 1.19
CA ASP A 193 0.72 16.47 1.28
C ASP A 193 0.80 15.64 2.57
N ARG A 194 1.95 15.04 2.85
CA ARG A 194 2.19 14.21 4.05
C ARG A 194 2.57 15.01 5.31
N LYS A 195 2.73 16.34 5.22
CA LYS A 195 3.27 17.13 6.34
C LYS A 195 2.33 17.15 7.54
N GLN A 196 1.02 17.20 7.32
CA GLN A 196 0.03 17.27 8.40
C GLN A 196 0.06 16.02 9.28
N ILE A 197 0.01 14.83 8.68
CA ILE A 197 0.07 13.57 9.44
C ILE A 197 1.42 13.38 10.13
N LEU A 198 2.53 13.76 9.50
CA LEU A 198 3.87 13.63 10.08
C LEU A 198 4.08 14.60 11.25
N THR A 199 3.54 15.83 11.14
CA THR A 199 3.55 16.81 12.23
C THR A 199 2.71 16.31 13.39
N TYR A 200 1.49 15.85 13.12
CA TYR A 200 0.60 15.29 14.13
C TYR A 200 1.22 14.07 14.83
N ALA A 201 1.90 13.20 14.08
CA ALA A 201 2.63 12.07 14.64
C ALA A 201 3.74 12.48 15.58
N CYS A 202 4.60 13.41 15.18
CA CYS A 202 5.70 13.84 16.03
C CYS A 202 5.23 14.65 17.24
N GLN A 203 4.32 15.60 17.04
CA GLN A 203 4.02 16.65 18.03
C GLN A 203 2.85 16.30 18.94
N ASP A 204 1.78 15.72 18.40
CA ASP A 204 0.56 15.42 19.17
C ASP A 204 0.60 13.99 19.71
N MET A 205 1.06 13.02 18.92
CA MET A 205 1.11 11.62 19.33
C MET A 205 2.43 11.23 20.03
N GLY A 206 3.48 12.03 19.85
CA GLY A 206 4.82 11.65 20.30
C GLY A 206 5.36 10.38 19.62
N ALA A 207 4.84 10.03 18.44
CA ALA A 207 5.16 8.81 17.72
C ALA A 207 6.49 8.91 16.95
N SER A 208 7.18 7.78 16.84
CA SER A 208 8.26 7.59 15.86
C SER A 208 7.67 7.25 14.48
N LEU A 209 8.41 7.49 13.40
CA LEU A 209 8.04 7.14 12.03
C LEU A 209 8.81 5.91 11.56
N MET A 210 8.11 4.99 10.91
CA MET A 210 8.70 3.98 10.03
C MET A 210 7.90 3.92 8.72
N ALA A 211 8.57 4.10 7.59
CA ALA A 211 7.90 4.19 6.29
C ALA A 211 8.75 3.65 5.15
N THR A 212 8.07 3.33 4.05
CA THR A 212 8.69 3.22 2.72
C THR A 212 8.08 4.26 1.81
N ASP A 213 8.92 4.91 1.01
CA ASP A 213 8.51 5.99 0.13
C ASP A 213 9.46 6.14 -1.06
N ILE A 214 8.92 6.70 -2.13
CA ILE A 214 9.65 7.00 -3.35
C ILE A 214 10.32 8.37 -3.27
N ILE A 215 11.59 8.41 -3.64
CA ILE A 215 12.41 9.62 -3.68
C ILE A 215 13.03 9.75 -5.06
N VAL A 216 13.12 10.97 -5.57
CA VAL A 216 13.81 11.25 -6.83
C VAL A 216 15.23 11.78 -6.57
N PRO A 217 16.23 11.42 -7.41
CA PRO A 217 17.56 11.99 -7.27
C PRO A 217 17.58 13.50 -7.48
N ASP A 218 18.54 14.17 -6.86
CA ASP A 218 18.86 15.55 -7.21
C ASP A 218 19.39 15.63 -8.65
N GLY A 219 19.06 16.72 -9.34
CA GLY A 219 19.65 17.00 -10.66
C GLY A 219 19.08 16.21 -11.84
N LEU A 220 17.85 15.70 -11.74
CA LEU A 220 17.13 15.14 -12.90
C LEU A 220 17.19 16.08 -14.11
N SER A 221 17.44 15.53 -15.30
CA SER A 221 17.36 16.33 -16.52
C SER A 221 15.94 16.83 -16.74
N TRP A 222 15.79 17.93 -17.47
CA TRP A 222 14.49 18.48 -17.83
C TRP A 222 13.56 17.45 -18.49
N LEU A 223 14.11 16.60 -19.36
CA LEU A 223 13.35 15.57 -20.05
C LEU A 223 12.88 14.45 -19.11
N GLU A 224 13.73 14.02 -18.16
CA GLU A 224 13.35 13.04 -17.15
C GLU A 224 12.28 13.60 -16.21
N SER A 225 12.45 14.85 -15.77
CA SER A 225 11.45 15.54 -14.95
C SER A 225 10.09 15.65 -15.67
N MET A 226 10.07 16.00 -16.96
CA MET A 226 8.84 16.03 -17.75
C MET A 226 8.19 14.64 -17.86
N LYS A 227 8.97 13.58 -18.11
CA LYS A 227 8.46 12.21 -18.19
C LYS A 227 7.86 11.78 -16.86
N LEU A 228 8.56 12.02 -15.75
CA LEU A 228 8.08 11.69 -14.41
C LEU A 228 6.79 12.45 -14.07
N ARG A 229 6.67 13.73 -14.43
CA ARG A 229 5.42 14.49 -14.25
C ARG A 229 4.23 13.81 -14.92
N LEU A 230 4.41 13.30 -16.15
CA LEU A 230 3.36 12.57 -16.86
C LEU A 230 3.05 11.21 -16.20
N VAL A 231 4.08 10.49 -15.75
CA VAL A 231 3.92 9.22 -15.02
C VAL A 231 3.14 9.43 -13.73
N PHE A 232 3.57 10.35 -12.86
CA PHE A 232 2.91 10.60 -11.58
C PHE A 232 1.52 11.19 -11.75
N TRP A 233 1.29 12.00 -12.77
CA TRP A 233 -0.07 12.42 -13.11
C TRP A 233 -0.97 11.22 -13.44
N GLY A 234 -0.48 10.25 -14.22
CA GLY A 234 -1.20 9.01 -14.52
C GLY A 234 -1.42 8.11 -13.29
N LEU A 235 -0.48 8.11 -12.35
CA LEU A 235 -0.59 7.42 -11.05
C LEU A 235 -1.42 8.19 -10.01
N GLN A 236 -1.96 9.35 -10.38
CA GLN A 236 -2.69 10.24 -9.47
C GLN A 236 -1.86 10.68 -8.24
N VAL A 237 -0.55 10.75 -8.40
CA VAL A 237 0.40 11.26 -7.39
C VAL A 237 0.62 12.75 -7.66
N PRO A 238 0.30 13.65 -6.71
CA PRO A 238 0.57 15.08 -6.87
C PRO A 238 2.07 15.33 -7.05
N TRP A 239 2.49 16.08 -8.07
CA TRP A 239 3.92 16.33 -8.32
C TRP A 239 4.65 16.96 -7.13
N LYS A 240 3.96 17.79 -6.34
CA LYS A 240 4.52 18.40 -5.11
C LYS A 240 4.86 17.39 -4.01
N ASN A 241 4.37 16.16 -4.13
CA ASN A 241 4.70 15.06 -3.22
C ASN A 241 5.93 14.30 -3.70
N VAL A 242 6.39 14.51 -4.93
CA VAL A 242 7.62 13.88 -5.41
C VAL A 242 8.78 14.71 -4.90
N MET A 243 9.53 14.17 -3.94
CA MET A 243 10.57 14.88 -3.19
C MET A 243 11.96 14.30 -3.46
N THR A 244 12.99 15.13 -3.35
CA THR A 244 14.38 14.68 -3.22
C THR A 244 14.71 14.27 -1.79
N TYR A 245 15.88 13.65 -1.59
CA TYR A 245 16.34 13.24 -0.27
C TYR A 245 16.36 14.43 0.71
N ASP A 246 16.98 15.54 0.31
CA ASP A 246 17.13 16.73 1.14
C ASP A 246 15.78 17.40 1.44
N GLU A 247 14.85 17.39 0.49
CA GLU A 247 13.49 17.90 0.69
C GLU A 247 12.72 17.07 1.71
N TYR A 248 12.82 15.74 1.64
CA TYR A 248 12.17 14.83 2.57
C TYR A 248 12.76 14.97 3.98
N LEU A 249 14.11 14.96 4.09
CA LEU A 249 14.80 15.13 5.37
C LEU A 249 14.41 16.46 6.03
N ARG A 250 14.43 17.55 5.27
CA ARG A 250 14.02 18.87 5.76
C ARG A 250 12.57 18.86 6.24
N MET A 251 11.66 18.23 5.49
CA MET A 251 10.25 18.13 5.89
C MET A 251 10.10 17.38 7.23
N LEU A 252 10.83 16.29 7.45
CA LEU A 252 10.80 15.58 8.73
C LEU A 252 11.30 16.43 9.90
N VAL A 253 12.40 17.17 9.69
CA VAL A 253 12.91 18.12 10.69
C VAL A 253 11.89 19.22 10.99
N GLU A 254 11.25 19.77 9.96
CA GLU A 254 10.17 20.76 10.12
C GLU A 254 8.94 20.21 10.85
N CYS A 255 8.67 18.91 10.75
CA CYS A 255 7.59 18.25 11.51
C CYS A 255 7.94 18.08 13.00
N GLY A 256 9.21 18.18 13.38
CA GLY A 256 9.68 18.12 14.76
C GLY A 256 10.67 16.98 15.06
N TYR A 257 10.92 16.08 14.11
CA TYR A 257 11.90 15.00 14.30
C TYR A 257 13.32 15.58 14.37
N ARG A 258 14.15 15.03 15.25
CA ARG A 258 15.56 15.42 15.33
C ARG A 258 16.34 14.81 14.17
N GLU A 259 17.13 15.63 13.48
CA GLU A 259 17.95 15.20 12.33
C GLU A 259 18.84 14.00 12.66
N ASP A 260 19.51 13.99 13.82
CA ASP A 260 20.36 12.88 14.28
C ASP A 260 19.62 11.55 14.49
N ASN A 261 18.29 11.60 14.59
CA ASN A 261 17.42 10.45 14.81
C ASN A 261 16.70 10.00 13.51
N ILE A 262 17.03 10.61 12.38
CA ILE A 262 16.48 10.28 11.07
C ILE A 262 17.47 9.41 10.31
N THR A 263 16.98 8.29 9.80
CA THR A 263 17.71 7.40 8.90
C THR A 263 16.88 7.18 7.65
N MET A 264 17.53 7.26 6.49
CA MET A 264 16.93 7.09 5.18
C MET A 264 17.83 6.17 4.37
N THR A 265 17.39 4.93 4.20
CA THR A 265 18.18 3.86 3.58
C THR A 265 17.64 3.55 2.20
N ASP A 266 18.46 3.78 1.17
CA ASP A 266 18.13 3.43 -0.22
C ASP A 266 18.08 1.90 -0.37
N ILE A 267 16.91 1.39 -0.73
CA ILE A 267 16.65 -0.05 -0.94
C ILE A 267 16.28 -0.36 -2.40
N THR A 268 16.46 0.60 -3.31
CA THR A 268 16.05 0.49 -4.73
C THR A 268 16.55 -0.78 -5.40
N GLU A 269 17.79 -1.20 -5.09
CA GLU A 269 18.40 -2.40 -5.67
C GLU A 269 17.65 -3.71 -5.36
N TYR A 270 16.84 -3.72 -4.30
CA TYR A 270 16.07 -4.87 -3.86
C TYR A 270 14.57 -4.74 -4.13
N CYS A 271 14.09 -3.70 -4.82
CA CYS A 271 12.66 -3.44 -4.98
C CYS A 271 12.20 -3.57 -6.43
N PHE A 272 12.46 -2.54 -7.26
CA PHE A 272 11.77 -2.37 -8.53
C PHE A 272 12.05 -3.48 -9.56
N ASP A 273 13.29 -3.93 -9.70
CA ASP A 273 13.67 -5.00 -10.63
C ASP A 273 13.04 -6.35 -10.25
N GLY A 274 13.00 -6.65 -8.95
CA GLY A 274 12.36 -7.86 -8.44
C GLY A 274 10.86 -7.88 -8.73
N PHE A 275 10.18 -6.74 -8.54
CA PHE A 275 8.76 -6.60 -8.84
C PHE A 275 8.47 -6.73 -10.36
N ASP A 276 9.28 -6.13 -11.22
CA ASP A 276 9.16 -6.28 -12.68
C ASP A 276 9.27 -7.75 -13.10
N LYS A 277 10.33 -8.45 -12.64
CA LYS A 277 10.53 -9.88 -12.91
C LYS A 277 9.37 -10.73 -12.42
N PHE A 278 8.93 -10.52 -11.17
CA PHE A 278 7.80 -11.23 -10.60
C PHE A 278 6.53 -11.05 -11.44
N THR A 279 6.19 -9.81 -11.78
CA THR A 279 4.97 -9.54 -12.56
C THR A 279 5.08 -10.11 -13.96
N ALA A 280 6.25 -10.03 -14.62
CA ALA A 280 6.47 -10.66 -15.92
C ALA A 280 6.22 -12.17 -15.88
N GLU A 281 6.82 -12.88 -14.92
CA GLU A 281 6.64 -14.33 -14.74
C GLU A 281 5.18 -14.70 -14.38
N HIS A 282 4.54 -13.94 -13.49
CA HIS A 282 3.14 -14.20 -13.10
C HIS A 282 2.19 -14.00 -14.26
N MET A 283 2.47 -13.01 -15.11
CA MET A 283 1.69 -12.74 -16.30
C MET A 283 1.86 -13.81 -17.37
N GLU A 284 3.07 -14.33 -17.55
CA GLU A 284 3.33 -15.47 -18.44
C GLU A 284 2.58 -16.72 -17.97
N ARG A 285 2.60 -17.02 -16.67
CA ARG A 285 1.84 -18.13 -16.08
C ARG A 285 0.33 -17.95 -16.24
N TRP A 286 -0.19 -16.75 -16.02
CA TRP A 286 -1.61 -16.45 -16.22
C TRP A 286 -2.06 -16.72 -17.66
N GLU A 287 -1.30 -16.24 -18.65
CA GLU A 287 -1.60 -16.47 -20.07
C GLU A 287 -1.46 -17.96 -20.44
N ALA A 288 -0.46 -18.66 -19.90
CA ALA A 288 -0.28 -20.10 -20.10
C ALA A 288 -1.46 -20.93 -19.54
N MET A 289 -2.14 -20.44 -18.50
CA MET A 289 -3.36 -21.06 -17.95
C MET A 289 -4.65 -20.62 -18.67
N GLY A 290 -4.55 -20.00 -19.84
CA GLY A 290 -5.69 -19.54 -20.64
C GLY A 290 -6.33 -18.24 -20.15
N GLY A 291 -5.64 -17.52 -19.26
CA GLY A 291 -6.08 -16.24 -18.75
C GLY A 291 -6.03 -15.12 -19.80
N SER A 292 -7.06 -14.27 -19.84
CA SER A 292 -7.11 -13.15 -20.80
C SER A 292 -5.99 -12.14 -20.56
N SER A 293 -5.32 -11.71 -21.63
CA SER A 293 -4.30 -10.65 -21.59
C SER A 293 -4.89 -9.25 -21.31
N VAL A 294 -6.22 -9.10 -21.40
CA VAL A 294 -6.92 -7.82 -21.20
C VAL A 294 -7.06 -7.50 -19.71
N ILE A 295 -7.37 -8.50 -18.89
CA ILE A 295 -7.68 -8.32 -17.47
C ILE A 295 -6.47 -7.84 -16.65
N PRO A 296 -5.24 -8.33 -16.84
CA PRO A 296 -4.10 -7.88 -16.02
C PRO A 296 -3.23 -6.82 -16.69
N ARG A 297 -3.76 -6.07 -17.67
CA ARG A 297 -2.97 -5.05 -18.41
C ARG A 297 -2.35 -4.00 -17.48
N ALA A 298 -3.08 -3.59 -16.44
CA ALA A 298 -2.59 -2.64 -15.44
C ALA A 298 -1.38 -3.19 -14.66
N VAL A 299 -1.43 -4.46 -14.24
CA VAL A 299 -0.33 -5.13 -13.52
C VAL A 299 0.92 -5.19 -14.38
N ARG A 300 0.78 -5.56 -15.67
CA ARG A 300 1.90 -5.57 -16.62
C ARG A 300 2.48 -4.19 -16.86
N MET A 301 1.63 -3.16 -16.95
CA MET A 301 2.09 -1.78 -17.10
C MET A 301 2.86 -1.32 -15.86
N MET A 302 2.39 -1.70 -14.67
CA MET A 302 3.09 -1.38 -13.42
C MET A 302 4.45 -2.09 -13.34
N GLY A 303 4.52 -3.38 -13.67
CA GLY A 303 5.79 -4.12 -13.73
C GLY A 303 6.83 -3.44 -14.61
N ARG A 304 6.44 -3.12 -15.85
CA ARG A 304 7.33 -2.40 -16.80
C ARG A 304 7.74 -1.01 -16.33
N LEU A 305 6.86 -0.32 -15.60
CA LEU A 305 7.18 0.98 -15.01
C LEU A 305 8.26 0.82 -13.94
N MET A 306 8.12 -0.19 -13.07
CA MET A 306 9.13 -0.52 -12.05
C MET A 306 10.46 -0.93 -12.72
N GLY A 307 10.43 -1.76 -13.77
CA GLY A 307 11.64 -2.10 -14.53
C GLY A 307 12.32 -0.87 -15.16
N TRP A 308 11.54 0.12 -15.61
CA TRP A 308 12.08 1.40 -16.05
C TRP A 308 12.70 2.21 -14.88
N TRP A 309 12.06 2.29 -13.72
CA TRP A 309 12.63 2.94 -12.54
C TRP A 309 13.94 2.28 -12.11
N ALA A 310 13.98 0.93 -12.07
CA ALA A 310 15.19 0.16 -11.74
C ALA A 310 16.36 0.47 -12.67
N SER A 311 16.11 0.51 -13.99
CA SER A 311 17.16 0.68 -14.99
C SER A 311 17.61 2.14 -15.19
N SER A 312 16.72 3.10 -14.96
CA SER A 312 17.03 4.52 -15.17
C SER A 312 17.46 5.26 -13.91
N GLY A 313 17.11 4.76 -12.72
CA GLY A 313 17.46 5.38 -11.43
C GLY A 313 16.76 6.72 -11.16
N VAL A 314 15.75 7.07 -11.96
CA VAL A 314 15.02 8.35 -11.85
C VAL A 314 14.03 8.40 -10.69
N VAL A 315 13.70 7.24 -10.13
CA VAL A 315 12.94 7.05 -8.88
C VAL A 315 13.71 6.01 -8.07
N ARG A 316 13.74 6.20 -6.76
CA ARG A 316 14.40 5.33 -5.79
C ARG A 316 13.43 5.00 -4.67
N GLU A 317 13.58 3.82 -4.09
CA GLU A 317 12.80 3.36 -2.95
C GLU A 317 13.64 3.50 -1.68
N TYR A 318 13.07 4.09 -0.63
CA TYR A 318 13.76 4.31 0.64
C TYR A 318 12.97 3.75 1.81
N ILE A 319 13.69 3.11 2.75
CA ILE A 319 13.20 2.97 4.12
C ILE A 319 13.51 4.25 4.87
N ILE A 320 12.50 4.81 5.53
CA ILE A 320 12.61 6.05 6.30
C ILE A 320 12.21 5.76 7.74
N VAL A 321 13.14 5.98 8.66
CA VAL A 321 12.90 5.84 10.10
C VAL A 321 13.27 7.16 10.77
N ALA A 322 12.34 7.74 11.52
CA ALA A 322 12.59 8.92 12.34
C ALA A 322 12.13 8.67 13.78
N LYS A 323 13.08 8.58 14.70
CA LYS A 323 12.77 8.28 16.11
C LYS A 323 12.44 9.54 16.89
N ASN A 324 11.30 9.54 17.55
CA ASN A 324 10.93 10.55 18.52
C ASN A 324 11.38 10.07 19.91
N VAL A 325 12.48 10.64 20.41
CA VAL A 325 13.21 10.19 21.62
C VAL A 325 13.44 11.34 22.57
#